data_AF-A0A7W1TY47-F1
#
_entry.id   AF-A0A7W1TY47-F1
#
_cell.length_a   1.000
_cell.length_b   1.000
_cell.length_c   1.000
_cell.angle_alpha   90.00
_cell.angle_beta   90.00
_cell.angle_gamma   90.00
#
_symmetry.space_group_name_H-M   'P 1'
#
loop_
_entity.id
_entity.type
_entity.pdbx_description
1 polymer ?
#
loop_
_entity_poly.entity_id
_entity_poly.type
_entity_poly.pdbx_seq_one_letter_code
_entity_poly.pdbx_strand_id
1 'polypeptide(L)'
;LAVVVGVSLALSWLASLLEPAWAGRYFGVFLPPVILLMALGLARERRRGLVALGLIAFLAVEPFSNFPGLLPTGSGQKANVRRSVLMVDHLAGAGDVVVSTQMEHVPLLHYYLGPDLRYADPMGPVADPQIVDWRDATARMLSATPEQGLVPLVEDMEAGSHLFLVCPRSEGDDDEDEDRLEWVVLMEQHCLSWRATLVDDPSMERVLGPVSPTPRRAAGSSVFITVYEKLA
;
A
#
# COMPACT_ATOMS: atom_id res chain seq x y z
N LEU A 1 -34.31 5.22 16.59
CA LEU A 1 -32.94 4.71 16.42
C LEU A 1 -32.85 3.69 15.28
N ALA A 2 -33.53 2.54 15.34
CA ALA A 2 -33.49 1.52 14.28
C ALA A 2 -33.90 2.05 12.89
N VAL A 3 -34.98 2.85 12.82
CA VAL A 3 -35.42 3.48 11.56
C VAL A 3 -34.36 4.46 11.02
N VAL A 4 -33.77 5.29 11.88
CA VAL A 4 -32.74 6.26 11.48
C VAL A 4 -31.49 5.55 10.96
N VAL A 5 -31.03 4.50 11.64
CA VAL A 5 -29.89 3.68 11.21
C VAL A 5 -30.20 2.97 9.89
N GLY A 6 -31.38 2.34 9.78
CA GLY A 6 -31.78 1.60 8.58
C GLY A 6 -31.92 2.51 7.36
N VAL A 7 -32.55 3.68 7.51
CA VAL A 7 -32.67 4.68 6.44
C VAL A 7 -31.29 5.20 6.04
N SER A 8 -30.42 5.49 7.00
CA SER A 8 -29.08 5.99 6.70
C SER A 8 -28.23 4.95 5.96
N LEU A 9 -28.30 3.67 6.34
CA LEU A 9 -27.62 2.58 5.64
C LEU A 9 -28.18 2.36 4.23
N ALA A 10 -29.51 2.42 4.06
CA ALA A 10 -30.14 2.28 2.75
C ALA A 10 -29.75 3.42 1.80
N LEU A 11 -29.76 4.67 2.29
CA LEU A 11 -29.31 5.83 1.50
C LEU A 11 -27.82 5.76 1.17
N SER A 12 -26.99 5.32 2.12
CA SER A 12 -25.56 5.09 1.92
C SER A 12 -25.29 4.04 0.85
N TRP A 13 -26.03 2.92 0.92
CA TRP A 13 -25.95 1.85 -0.07
C TRP A 13 -26.41 2.32 -1.45
N LEU A 14 -27.53 3.03 -1.55
CA LEU A 14 -28.00 3.60 -2.82
C LEU A 14 -27.00 4.62 -3.41
N ALA A 15 -26.39 5.45 -2.57
CA ALA A 15 -25.34 6.38 -3.00
C ALA A 15 -24.10 5.65 -3.51
N SER A 16 -23.75 4.50 -2.91
CA SER A 16 -22.62 3.66 -3.37
C SER A 16 -22.83 3.03 -4.74
N LEU A 17 -24.08 2.91 -5.21
CA LEU A 17 -24.38 2.46 -6.57
C LEU A 17 -24.15 3.56 -7.62
N LEU A 18 -24.12 4.84 -7.20
CA LEU A 18 -23.94 5.99 -8.09
C LEU A 18 -22.47 6.39 -8.21
N GLU A 19 -21.75 6.41 -7.08
CA GLU A 19 -20.31 6.65 -7.03
C GLU A 19 -19.61 5.50 -6.30
N PRO A 20 -18.76 4.72 -6.98
CA PRO A 20 -17.92 3.66 -6.37
C PRO A 20 -16.87 4.17 -5.37
N ALA A 21 -17.03 5.36 -4.78
CA ALA A 21 -16.13 5.95 -3.81
C ALA A 21 -16.38 5.48 -2.36
N TRP A 22 -17.44 4.69 -2.13
CA TRP A 22 -17.84 4.24 -0.80
C TRP A 22 -16.93 3.14 -0.26
N ALA A 23 -16.17 3.47 0.79
CA ALA A 23 -15.29 2.53 1.49
C ALA A 23 -15.87 2.09 2.84
N GLY A 24 -15.54 0.88 3.27
CA GLY A 24 -15.99 0.29 4.56
C GLY A 24 -15.78 1.20 5.78
N ARG A 25 -14.75 2.06 5.75
CA ARG A 25 -14.46 3.05 6.81
C ARG A 25 -15.62 4.02 7.09
N TYR A 26 -16.47 4.32 6.11
CA TYR A 26 -17.61 5.22 6.30
C TYR A 26 -18.73 4.58 7.14
N PHE A 27 -18.78 3.25 7.24
CA PHE A 27 -19.70 2.55 8.14
C PHE A 27 -19.34 2.68 9.62
N GLY A 28 -18.14 3.19 9.94
CA GLY A 28 -17.72 3.45 11.32
C GLY A 28 -18.70 4.35 12.09
N VAL A 29 -19.40 5.26 11.41
CA VAL A 29 -20.40 6.14 12.03
C VAL A 29 -21.66 5.38 12.47
N PHE A 30 -22.00 4.27 11.79
CA PHE A 30 -23.17 3.45 12.11
C PHE A 30 -22.89 2.37 13.16
N LEU A 31 -21.62 2.04 13.40
CA LEU A 31 -21.22 1.03 14.38
C LEU A 31 -21.72 1.34 15.80
N PRO A 32 -21.47 2.54 16.38
CA PRO A 32 -21.92 2.84 17.74
C PRO A 32 -23.43 2.66 17.97
N PRO A 33 -24.34 3.24 17.15
CA PRO A 33 -25.77 3.06 17.38
C PRO A 33 -26.25 1.63 17.16
N VAL A 34 -25.64 0.88 16.23
CA VAL A 34 -25.95 -0.55 16.03
C VAL A 34 -25.52 -1.37 17.24
N ILE A 35 -24.31 -1.14 17.76
CA ILE A 35 -23.82 -1.79 18.99
C ILE A 35 -24.76 -1.50 20.16
N LEU A 36 -25.22 -0.27 20.33
CA LEU A 36 -26.16 0.10 21.40
C LEU A 36 -27.52 -0.60 21.25
N LEU A 37 -28.05 -0.73 20.02
CA LEU A 37 -29.28 -1.48 19.76
C LEU A 37 -29.11 -2.97 20.08
N MET A 38 -27.97 -3.57 19.69
CA MET A 38 -27.65 -4.96 20.02
C MET A 38 -27.51 -5.16 21.52
N ALA A 39 -26.77 -4.29 22.21
CA ALA A 39 -26.61 -4.32 23.66
C ALA A 39 -27.95 -4.21 24.38
N LEU A 40 -28.84 -3.34 23.91
CA LEU A 40 -30.20 -3.19 24.46
C LEU A 40 -31.05 -4.45 24.24
N GLY A 41 -30.96 -5.10 23.07
CA GLY A 41 -31.62 -6.37 22.79
C GLY A 41 -31.11 -7.50 23.68
N LEU A 42 -29.79 -7.63 23.79
CA LEU A 42 -29.12 -8.62 24.64
C LEU A 42 -29.46 -8.41 26.13
N ALA A 43 -29.52 -7.16 26.59
CA ALA A 43 -29.83 -6.82 27.98
C ALA A 43 -31.28 -7.18 28.37
N ARG A 44 -32.23 -7.13 27.43
CA ARG A 44 -33.62 -7.54 27.67
C ARG A 44 -33.76 -9.05 27.82
N GLU A 45 -32.93 -9.82 27.12
CA GLU A 45 -33.02 -11.27 27.02
C GLU A 45 -32.10 -12.02 28.02
N ARG A 46 -32.00 -11.59 29.29
CA ARG A 46 -31.27 -12.24 30.42
C ARG A 46 -30.30 -13.38 30.04
N ARG A 47 -30.73 -14.65 30.14
CA ARG A 47 -29.87 -15.83 29.90
C ARG A 47 -29.50 -16.02 28.42
N ARG A 48 -30.41 -15.72 27.49
CA ARG A 48 -30.17 -15.85 26.05
C ARG A 48 -29.20 -14.79 25.54
N GLY A 49 -29.26 -13.58 26.13
CA GLY A 49 -28.32 -12.50 25.89
C GLY A 49 -26.90 -12.86 26.32
N LEU A 50 -26.73 -13.53 27.47
CA LEU A 50 -25.41 -14.03 27.89
C LEU A 50 -24.84 -15.08 26.93
N VAL A 51 -25.66 -16.01 26.44
CA VAL A 51 -25.23 -17.01 25.43
C VAL A 51 -24.82 -16.33 24.13
N ALA A 52 -25.62 -15.39 23.63
CA ALA A 52 -25.32 -14.65 22.42
C ALA A 52 -24.05 -13.77 22.57
N LEU A 53 -23.87 -13.12 23.72
CA LEU A 53 -22.65 -12.36 24.02
C LEU A 53 -21.42 -13.26 24.06
N GLY A 54 -21.54 -14.44 24.67
CA GLY A 54 -20.47 -15.45 24.69
C GLY A 54 -20.08 -15.92 23.29
N LEU A 55 -21.07 -16.14 22.41
CA LEU A 55 -20.83 -16.50 21.01
C LEU A 55 -20.14 -15.37 20.23
N ILE A 56 -20.57 -14.12 20.41
CA ILE A 56 -19.93 -12.96 19.78
C ILE A 56 -18.48 -12.84 20.24
N ALA A 57 -18.22 -12.93 21.54
CA ALA A 57 -16.86 -12.88 22.09
C ALA A 57 -16.00 -14.04 21.58
N PHE A 58 -16.57 -15.25 21.49
CA PHE A 58 -15.89 -16.42 20.93
C PHE A 58 -15.55 -16.22 19.45
N LEU A 59 -16.44 -15.65 18.63
CA LEU A 59 -16.14 -15.37 17.22
C LEU A 59 -15.14 -14.21 17.07
N ALA A 60 -15.18 -13.21 17.94
CA ALA A 60 -14.31 -12.03 17.89
C ALA A 60 -12.84 -12.33 18.19
N VAL A 61 -12.53 -13.41 18.92
CA VAL A 61 -11.14 -13.87 19.11
C VAL A 61 -10.63 -14.72 17.93
N GLU A 62 -11.39 -14.76 16.83
CA GLU A 62 -11.05 -15.44 15.58
C GLU A 62 -10.46 -16.85 15.80
N PRO A 63 -11.11 -17.74 16.56
CA PRO A 63 -10.53 -19.03 16.95
C PRO A 63 -10.26 -19.94 15.74
N PHE A 64 -10.84 -19.61 14.58
CA PHE A 64 -10.70 -20.33 13.34
C PHE A 64 -9.71 -19.72 12.34
N SER A 65 -9.15 -18.53 12.60
CA SER A 65 -8.25 -17.84 11.65
C SER A 65 -6.90 -18.54 11.43
N ASN A 66 -6.57 -19.54 12.25
CA ASN A 66 -5.36 -20.36 12.10
C ASN A 66 -5.65 -21.77 11.56
N PHE A 67 -6.90 -22.10 11.18
CA PHE A 67 -7.21 -23.40 10.58
C PHE A 67 -6.78 -23.41 9.10
N PRO A 68 -5.83 -24.27 8.71
CA PRO A 68 -5.38 -24.34 7.32
C PRO A 68 -6.54 -24.69 6.39
N GLY A 69 -6.80 -23.83 5.39
CA GLY A 69 -7.72 -24.12 4.28
C GLY A 69 -9.20 -23.80 4.49
N LEU A 70 -9.61 -23.22 5.63
CA LEU A 70 -11.02 -22.88 5.90
C LEU A 70 -11.37 -21.41 5.65
N LEU A 71 -10.39 -20.50 5.73
CA LEU A 71 -10.51 -19.08 5.41
C LEU A 71 -9.17 -18.61 4.82
N PRO A 72 -9.15 -17.63 3.90
CA PRO A 72 -7.89 -17.04 3.44
C PRO A 72 -7.13 -16.47 4.63
N THR A 73 -6.11 -17.19 5.09
CA THR A 73 -5.19 -16.74 6.13
C THR A 73 -4.30 -15.64 5.55
N GLY A 74 -4.77 -14.39 5.52
CA GLY A 74 -3.85 -13.27 5.22
C GLY A 74 -4.40 -11.97 4.64
N SER A 75 -5.71 -11.74 4.48
CA SER A 75 -6.18 -10.54 3.75
C SER A 75 -6.15 -9.22 4.54
N GLY A 76 -5.81 -9.22 5.84
CA GLY A 76 -5.83 -8.03 6.69
C GLY A 76 -4.47 -7.43 7.05
N GLN A 77 -3.35 -8.07 6.67
CA GLN A 77 -2.02 -7.53 6.95
C GLN A 77 -1.75 -6.41 5.94
N LYS A 78 -2.16 -5.19 6.27
CA LYS A 78 -1.78 -3.98 5.54
C LYS A 78 -0.26 -4.00 5.37
N ALA A 79 0.16 -3.92 4.12
CA ALA A 79 1.56 -4.06 3.77
C ALA A 79 2.45 -3.08 4.55
N ASN A 80 3.60 -3.58 4.99
CA ASN A 80 4.51 -2.88 5.85
C ASN A 80 5.90 -2.76 5.19
N VAL A 81 6.07 -1.65 4.47
CA VAL A 81 7.32 -1.29 3.79
C VAL A 81 8.53 -1.25 4.73
N ARG A 82 8.33 -1.05 6.04
CA ARG A 82 9.39 -1.06 7.06
C ARG A 82 10.25 -2.30 6.97
N ARG A 83 9.65 -3.47 6.72
CA ARG A 83 10.38 -4.73 6.67
C ARG A 83 11.34 -4.79 5.49
N SER A 84 10.97 -4.23 4.33
CA SER A 84 11.87 -4.11 3.17
C SER A 84 12.94 -3.07 3.41
N VAL A 85 12.61 -1.95 4.06
CA VAL A 85 13.58 -0.90 4.43
C VAL A 85 14.68 -1.44 5.33
N LEU A 86 14.34 -2.20 6.38
CA LEU A 86 15.33 -2.81 7.29
C LEU A 86 16.32 -3.78 6.61
N MET A 87 16.07 -4.19 5.36
CA MET A 87 16.99 -5.03 4.60
C MET A 87 18.03 -4.22 3.82
N VAL A 88 17.80 -2.92 3.63
CA VAL A 88 18.62 -2.05 2.75
C VAL A 88 19.10 -0.78 3.46
N ASP A 89 18.62 -0.49 4.66
CA ASP A 89 18.92 0.73 5.43
C ASP A 89 20.42 0.97 5.63
N HIS A 90 21.19 -0.10 5.83
CA HIS A 90 22.64 -0.06 6.00
C HIS A 90 23.42 0.42 4.75
N LEU A 91 22.76 0.47 3.58
CA LEU A 91 23.34 1.01 2.34
C LEU A 91 22.99 2.48 2.12
N ALA A 92 22.01 3.03 2.86
CA ALA A 92 21.54 4.39 2.65
C ALA A 92 22.55 5.41 3.20
N GLY A 93 23.10 6.23 2.30
CA GLY A 93 23.94 7.37 2.59
C GLY A 93 23.20 8.70 2.35
N ALA A 94 23.67 9.77 2.98
CA ALA A 94 23.13 11.11 2.74
C ALA A 94 23.28 11.50 1.25
N GLY A 95 22.22 12.03 0.66
CA GLY A 95 22.18 12.39 -0.76
C GLY A 95 21.74 11.26 -1.70
N ASP A 96 21.68 10.01 -1.22
CA ASP A 96 21.16 8.88 -2.01
C ASP A 96 19.69 9.11 -2.41
N VAL A 97 19.27 8.46 -3.49
CA VAL A 97 17.96 8.65 -4.11
C VAL A 97 17.06 7.46 -3.82
N VAL A 98 15.87 7.72 -3.28
CA VAL A 98 14.82 6.72 -3.09
C VAL A 98 13.68 7.01 -4.05
N VAL A 99 13.46 6.08 -4.96
CA VAL A 99 12.36 6.13 -5.92
C VAL A 99 11.29 5.14 -5.50
N SER A 100 10.03 5.57 -5.40
CA SER A 100 8.92 4.61 -5.32
C SER A 100 7.94 4.79 -6.46
N THR A 101 7.71 3.73 -7.23
CA THR A 101 6.71 3.78 -8.31
C THR A 101 5.27 3.72 -7.78
N GLN A 102 5.11 3.39 -6.50
CA GLN A 102 3.87 3.50 -5.75
C GLN A 102 3.95 4.74 -4.85
N MET A 103 3.49 5.88 -5.38
CA MET A 103 3.62 7.22 -4.76
C MET A 103 3.19 7.29 -3.28
N GLU A 104 2.17 6.51 -2.89
CA GLU A 104 1.68 6.41 -1.51
C GLU A 104 2.70 5.87 -0.50
N HIS A 105 3.76 5.21 -0.96
CA HIS A 105 4.84 4.75 -0.10
C HIS A 105 5.91 5.81 0.17
N VAL A 106 5.97 6.92 -0.60
CA VAL A 106 7.01 7.95 -0.43
C VAL A 106 7.04 8.51 1.01
N PRO A 107 5.91 8.92 1.63
CA PRO A 107 5.93 9.39 3.03
C PRO A 107 6.34 8.33 4.04
N LEU A 108 6.00 7.06 3.79
CA LEU A 108 6.42 5.97 4.67
C LEU A 108 7.91 5.68 4.52
N LEU A 109 8.44 5.71 3.31
CA LEU A 109 9.86 5.57 3.04
C LEU A 109 10.65 6.71 3.68
N HIS A 110 10.17 7.95 3.56
CA HIS A 110 10.74 9.11 4.24
C HIS A 110 10.73 8.97 5.75
N TYR A 111 9.62 8.52 6.33
CA TYR A 111 9.51 8.28 7.77
C TYR A 111 10.53 7.23 8.28
N TYR A 112 10.80 6.18 7.51
CA TYR A 112 11.70 5.10 7.95
C TYR A 112 13.18 5.32 7.62
N LEU A 113 13.48 5.93 6.48
CA LEU A 113 14.85 6.13 6.00
C LEU A 113 15.43 7.49 6.42
N GLY A 114 14.59 8.48 6.73
CA GLY A 114 15.00 9.78 7.25
C GLY A 114 15.07 10.90 6.19
N PRO A 115 15.39 12.13 6.61
CA PRO A 115 15.29 13.31 5.75
C PRO A 115 16.51 13.57 4.87
N ASP A 116 17.63 12.88 5.11
CA ASP A 116 18.89 13.14 4.40
C ASP A 116 18.95 12.50 3.00
N LEU A 117 17.89 11.79 2.61
CA LEU A 117 17.73 11.18 1.28
C LEU A 117 16.87 12.05 0.37
N ARG A 118 17.07 11.87 -0.93
CA ARG A 118 16.24 12.50 -1.97
C ARG A 118 15.12 11.54 -2.37
N TYR A 119 13.89 12.01 -2.39
CA TYR A 119 12.73 11.17 -2.70
C TYR A 119 12.15 11.51 -4.07
N ALA A 120 11.73 10.48 -4.79
CA ALA A 120 11.11 10.60 -6.09
C ALA A 120 9.97 9.59 -6.28
N ASP A 121 9.03 9.94 -7.15
CA ASP A 121 7.96 9.07 -7.65
C ASP A 121 8.03 9.01 -9.19
N PRO A 122 7.09 8.34 -9.90
CA PRO A 122 7.18 8.25 -11.35
C PRO A 122 7.20 9.61 -12.09
N MET A 123 6.79 10.71 -11.45
CA MET A 123 6.81 12.06 -12.01
C MET A 123 8.13 12.79 -11.73
N GLY A 124 9.07 12.17 -11.01
CA GLY A 124 10.38 12.72 -10.70
C GLY A 124 10.55 13.11 -9.23
N PRO A 125 11.46 14.07 -8.91
CA PRO A 125 11.71 14.49 -7.54
C PRO A 125 10.45 15.02 -6.85
N VAL A 126 10.22 14.57 -5.61
CA VAL A 126 9.09 15.01 -4.78
C VAL A 126 9.53 16.18 -3.90
N ALA A 127 8.83 17.31 -4.02
CA ALA A 127 9.16 18.54 -3.29
C ALA A 127 8.94 18.44 -1.77
N ASP A 128 7.87 17.74 -1.36
CA ASP A 128 7.57 17.43 0.04
C ASP A 128 7.31 15.93 0.17
N PRO A 129 8.29 15.15 0.65
CA PRO A 129 8.16 13.70 0.73
C PRO A 129 7.15 13.25 1.80
N GLN A 130 6.62 14.15 2.64
CA GLN A 130 5.64 13.81 3.67
C GLN A 130 4.21 13.76 3.16
N ILE A 131 3.97 14.22 1.92
CA ILE A 131 2.64 14.37 1.33
C ILE A 131 2.60 13.70 -0.04
N VAL A 132 1.45 13.14 -0.37
CA VAL A 132 1.17 12.55 -1.68
C VAL A 132 0.10 13.38 -2.36
N ASP A 133 0.42 13.94 -3.52
CA ASP A 133 -0.53 14.74 -4.30
C ASP A 133 -1.36 13.85 -5.22
N TRP A 134 -2.58 13.54 -4.78
CA TRP A 134 -3.52 12.71 -5.53
C TRP A 134 -4.29 13.46 -6.63
N ARG A 135 -4.15 14.80 -6.72
CA ARG A 135 -4.86 15.57 -7.74
C ARG A 135 -4.34 15.20 -9.12
N ASP A 136 -5.25 14.74 -9.97
CA ASP A 136 -4.97 14.32 -11.34
C ASP A 136 -3.85 13.26 -11.44
N ALA A 137 -3.64 12.47 -10.39
CA ALA A 137 -2.52 11.53 -10.29
C ALA A 137 -2.46 10.55 -11.47
N THR A 138 -3.60 9.98 -11.87
CA THR A 138 -3.66 9.06 -13.02
C THR A 138 -3.21 9.74 -14.32
N ALA A 139 -3.72 10.94 -14.62
CA ALA A 139 -3.35 11.68 -15.81
C ALA A 139 -1.86 12.06 -15.81
N ARG A 140 -1.34 12.46 -14.65
CA ARG A 140 0.08 12.77 -14.45
C ARG A 140 0.95 11.53 -14.65
N MET A 141 0.57 10.39 -14.08
CA MET A 141 1.27 9.12 -14.24
C MET A 141 1.27 8.63 -15.69
N LEU A 142 0.16 8.81 -16.42
CA LEU A 142 0.08 8.48 -17.85
C LEU A 142 1.03 9.34 -18.70
N SER A 143 1.25 10.60 -18.31
CA SER A 143 2.16 11.50 -19.01
C SER A 143 3.63 11.35 -18.62
N ALA A 144 3.90 10.72 -17.48
CA ALA A 144 5.24 10.60 -16.94
C ALA A 144 6.06 9.56 -17.73
N THR A 145 7.34 9.84 -17.94
CA THR A 145 8.26 8.90 -18.60
C THR A 145 9.60 8.82 -17.85
N PRO A 146 10.36 7.73 -17.99
CA PRO A 146 11.70 7.63 -17.40
C PRO A 146 12.62 8.79 -17.80
N GLU A 147 12.53 9.27 -19.03
CA GLU A 147 13.37 10.38 -19.54
C GLU A 147 13.10 11.70 -18.81
N GLN A 148 11.87 11.90 -18.33
CA GLN A 148 11.48 13.11 -17.60
C GLN A 148 11.69 12.96 -16.09
N GLY A 149 11.37 11.79 -15.53
CA GLY A 149 11.36 11.57 -14.09
C GLY A 149 12.63 10.93 -13.52
N LEU A 150 13.21 9.96 -14.23
CA LEU A 150 14.32 9.13 -13.73
C LEU A 150 15.68 9.59 -14.25
N VAL A 151 15.83 9.82 -15.55
CA VAL A 151 17.13 10.14 -16.16
C VAL A 151 17.77 11.38 -15.52
N PRO A 152 17.05 12.51 -15.32
CA PRO A 152 17.65 13.67 -14.66
C PRO A 152 18.05 13.41 -13.21
N LEU A 153 17.38 12.49 -12.50
CA LEU A 153 17.78 12.08 -11.15
C LEU A 153 19.12 11.35 -11.18
N VAL A 154 19.27 10.41 -12.11
CA VAL A 154 20.49 9.60 -12.27
C VAL A 154 21.67 10.46 -12.76
N GLU A 155 21.42 11.47 -13.58
CA GLU A 155 22.45 12.42 -14.04
C GLU A 155 22.95 13.33 -12.92
N ASP A 156 22.10 13.68 -11.96
CA ASP A 156 22.41 14.56 -10.82
C ASP A 156 22.97 13.79 -9.61
N MET A 157 23.10 12.47 -9.69
CA MET A 157 23.70 11.62 -8.66
C MET A 157 25.23 11.71 -8.66
N GLU A 158 25.82 11.76 -7.47
CA GLU A 158 27.28 11.65 -7.31
C GLU A 158 27.75 10.21 -7.56
N ALA A 159 28.94 10.03 -8.11
CA ALA A 159 29.55 8.71 -8.23
C ALA A 159 29.74 8.07 -6.83
N GLY A 160 29.38 6.79 -6.72
CA GLY A 160 29.34 6.02 -5.47
C GLY A 160 28.04 6.18 -4.66
N SER A 161 27.11 7.04 -5.09
CA SER A 161 25.78 7.14 -4.46
C SER A 161 24.84 6.04 -4.93
N HIS A 162 23.81 5.75 -4.13
CA HIS A 162 22.85 4.70 -4.39
C HIS A 162 21.48 5.22 -4.82
N LEU A 163 20.84 4.45 -5.70
CA LEU A 163 19.43 4.58 -6.04
C LEU A 163 18.66 3.35 -5.54
N PHE A 164 17.69 3.58 -4.67
CA PHE A 164 16.76 2.58 -4.15
C PHE A 164 15.48 2.60 -4.98
N LEU A 165 15.33 1.65 -5.90
CA LEU A 165 14.10 1.47 -6.68
C LEU A 165 13.11 0.59 -5.89
N VAL A 166 12.04 1.21 -5.40
CA VAL A 166 10.97 0.58 -4.63
C VAL A 166 9.75 0.36 -5.54
N CYS A 167 9.45 -0.91 -5.80
CA CYS A 167 8.39 -1.30 -6.71
C CYS A 167 7.27 -2.07 -6.01
N PRO A 168 6.01 -1.94 -6.47
CA PRO A 168 4.93 -2.79 -6.00
C PRO A 168 5.20 -4.25 -6.34
N ARG A 169 4.86 -5.14 -5.44
CA ARG A 169 4.76 -6.57 -5.70
C ARG A 169 3.40 -6.81 -6.33
N SER A 170 3.40 -7.33 -7.55
CA SER A 170 2.16 -7.76 -8.19
C SER A 170 1.48 -8.83 -7.30
N GLU A 171 0.26 -8.56 -6.87
CA GLU A 171 -0.65 -9.57 -6.32
C GLU A 171 -0.99 -10.51 -7.48
N GLY A 172 -0.12 -11.48 -7.77
CA GLY A 172 -0.28 -12.27 -8.98
C GLY A 172 -1.55 -13.13 -9.00
N ASP A 173 -2.15 -13.23 -10.18
CA ASP A 173 -2.92 -14.32 -10.80
C ASP A 173 -4.11 -14.97 -10.07
N ASP A 174 -4.43 -14.64 -8.82
CA ASP A 174 -5.60 -15.21 -8.13
C ASP A 174 -6.74 -14.18 -8.10
N ASP A 175 -7.35 -13.97 -9.27
CA ASP A 175 -8.75 -13.55 -9.53
C ASP A 175 -8.80 -12.67 -10.80
N GLU A 176 -9.12 -13.32 -11.93
CA GLU A 176 -9.75 -12.78 -13.15
C GLU A 176 -9.56 -11.27 -13.42
N ASP A 177 -8.54 -10.97 -14.25
CA ASP A 177 -8.02 -9.67 -14.72
C ASP A 177 -9.02 -8.70 -15.42
N GLU A 178 -10.33 -8.76 -15.19
CA GLU A 178 -11.26 -7.81 -15.84
C GLU A 178 -11.42 -6.47 -15.08
N ASP A 179 -11.13 -6.39 -13.78
CA ASP A 179 -11.40 -5.21 -12.95
C ASP A 179 -10.16 -4.60 -12.25
N ARG A 180 -8.95 -4.84 -12.76
CA ARG A 180 -7.75 -4.20 -12.18
C ARG A 180 -7.82 -2.68 -12.35
N LEU A 181 -7.78 -1.96 -11.22
CA LEU A 181 -7.80 -0.50 -11.21
C LEU A 181 -6.64 0.05 -12.06
N GLU A 182 -6.94 0.93 -13.01
CA GLU A 182 -5.98 1.50 -13.97
C GLU A 182 -4.69 2.01 -13.31
N TRP A 183 -4.82 2.68 -12.17
CA TRP A 183 -3.66 3.23 -11.44
C TRP A 183 -2.70 2.15 -10.93
N VAL A 184 -3.18 0.95 -10.56
CA VAL A 184 -2.33 -0.15 -10.10
C VAL A 184 -1.46 -0.65 -11.25
N VAL A 185 -2.07 -0.78 -12.43
CA VAL A 185 -1.36 -1.18 -13.66
C VAL A 185 -0.29 -0.15 -14.00
N LEU A 186 -0.58 1.15 -13.87
CA LEU A 186 0.41 2.20 -14.11
C LEU A 186 1.61 2.11 -13.17
N MET A 187 1.42 1.81 -11.89
CA MET A 187 2.54 1.66 -10.93
C MET A 187 3.48 0.51 -11.30
N GLU A 188 2.92 -0.61 -11.79
CA GLU A 188 3.70 -1.75 -12.27
C GLU A 188 4.43 -1.43 -13.58
N GLN A 189 3.76 -0.78 -14.53
CA GLN A 189 4.38 -0.35 -15.79
C GLN A 189 5.53 0.64 -15.57
N HIS A 190 5.37 1.58 -14.64
CA HIS A 190 6.45 2.48 -14.22
C HIS A 190 7.61 1.73 -13.58
N CYS A 191 7.35 0.74 -12.72
CA CYS A 191 8.42 -0.09 -12.18
C CYS A 191 9.22 -0.82 -13.27
N LEU A 192 8.51 -1.40 -14.25
CA LEU A 192 9.15 -2.13 -15.35
C LEU A 192 9.98 -1.21 -16.23
N SER A 193 9.43 -0.06 -16.63
CA SER A 193 10.13 0.91 -17.47
C SER A 193 11.36 1.50 -16.77
N TRP A 194 11.23 1.92 -15.52
CA TRP A 194 12.35 2.47 -14.74
C TRP A 194 13.46 1.44 -14.52
N ARG A 195 13.10 0.18 -14.24
CA ARG A 195 14.08 -0.90 -14.14
C ARG A 195 14.80 -1.12 -15.47
N ALA A 196 14.08 -1.14 -16.59
CA ALA A 196 14.68 -1.31 -17.91
C ALA A 196 15.67 -0.17 -18.18
N THR A 197 15.28 1.09 -17.94
CA THR A 197 16.14 2.25 -18.07
C THR A 197 17.42 2.13 -17.22
N LEU A 198 17.31 1.73 -15.94
CA LEU A 198 18.49 1.56 -15.07
C LEU A 198 19.40 0.40 -15.47
N VAL A 199 18.85 -0.65 -16.10
CA VAL A 199 19.64 -1.80 -16.58
C VAL A 199 20.39 -1.44 -17.87
N ASP A 200 19.78 -0.60 -18.71
CA ASP A 200 20.37 -0.16 -19.98
C ASP A 200 21.33 1.03 -19.81
N ASP A 201 21.31 1.71 -18.65
CA ASP A 201 22.20 2.83 -18.33
C ASP A 201 23.60 2.34 -17.91
N PRO A 202 24.66 2.63 -18.70
CA PRO A 202 26.02 2.16 -18.39
C PRO A 202 26.64 2.83 -17.15
N SER A 203 26.06 3.92 -16.65
CA SER A 203 26.52 4.61 -15.44
C SER A 203 25.95 4.00 -14.15
N MET A 204 25.04 3.03 -14.26
CA MET A 204 24.38 2.40 -13.11
C MET A 204 24.73 0.91 -13.02
N GLU A 205 25.10 0.45 -11.83
CA GLU A 205 25.32 -0.98 -11.55
C GLU A 205 24.35 -1.46 -10.48
N ARG A 206 23.71 -2.61 -10.69
CA ARG A 206 22.86 -3.21 -9.66
C ARG A 206 23.72 -3.91 -8.61
N VAL A 207 23.73 -3.35 -7.39
CA VAL A 207 24.49 -3.89 -6.25
C VAL A 207 23.68 -4.80 -5.33
N LEU A 208 22.36 -4.64 -5.27
CA LEU A 208 21.48 -5.47 -4.44
C LEU A 208 20.08 -5.66 -5.05
N GLY A 209 19.47 -6.81 -4.78
CA GLY A 209 18.03 -7.05 -4.98
C GLY A 209 17.63 -7.73 -6.29
N PRO A 210 16.32 -7.94 -6.50
CA PRO A 210 15.21 -7.45 -5.67
C PRO A 210 15.14 -8.14 -4.30
N VAL A 211 15.07 -7.36 -3.21
CA VAL A 211 14.90 -7.88 -1.84
C VAL A 211 13.47 -7.69 -1.34
N SER A 212 12.96 -8.71 -0.64
CA SER A 212 11.65 -8.69 0.03
C SER A 212 11.69 -9.61 1.25
N PRO A 213 11.09 -9.21 2.39
CA PRO A 213 11.17 -9.96 3.66
C PRO A 213 10.46 -11.33 3.64
N THR A 214 9.66 -11.63 2.61
CA THR A 214 8.90 -12.88 2.51
C THR A 214 9.15 -13.60 1.19
N PRO A 215 9.73 -14.82 1.20
CA PRO A 215 9.87 -15.64 -0.01
C PRO A 215 8.54 -16.28 -0.47
N ARG A 216 7.46 -16.21 0.33
CA ARG A 216 6.10 -16.66 -0.03
C ARG A 216 5.13 -15.48 -0.13
N ARG A 217 4.11 -15.61 -1.01
CA ARG A 217 2.97 -14.68 -1.19
C ARG A 217 2.25 -14.31 0.12
N ALA A 218 2.41 -15.08 1.19
CA ALA A 218 1.76 -14.82 2.47
C ALA A 218 2.55 -13.81 3.33
N ALA A 219 1.90 -12.66 3.57
CA ALA A 219 2.08 -11.72 4.68
C ALA A 219 3.21 -10.67 4.61
N GLY A 220 2.84 -9.50 4.05
CA GLY A 220 3.07 -8.24 4.77
C GLY A 220 4.06 -7.25 4.17
N SER A 221 4.63 -7.49 2.99
CA SER A 221 5.31 -6.42 2.22
C SER A 221 4.66 -6.28 0.84
N SER A 222 4.16 -5.08 0.54
CA SER A 222 3.60 -4.69 -0.76
C SER A 222 4.69 -4.38 -1.77
N VAL A 223 5.96 -4.32 -1.35
CA VAL A 223 7.05 -3.87 -2.21
C VAL A 223 8.26 -4.77 -2.13
N PHE A 224 9.06 -4.71 -3.19
CA PHE A 224 10.45 -5.14 -3.19
C PHE A 224 11.34 -3.95 -3.56
N ILE A 225 12.59 -4.01 -3.11
CA ILE A 225 13.57 -2.94 -3.33
C ILE A 225 14.74 -3.51 -4.13
N THR A 226 15.16 -2.80 -5.15
CA THR A 226 16.41 -3.05 -5.89
C THR A 226 17.32 -1.84 -5.70
N VAL A 227 18.60 -2.07 -5.39
CA VAL A 227 19.58 -1.01 -5.17
C VAL A 227 20.56 -0.99 -6.33
N TYR A 228 20.79 0.20 -6.85
CA TYR A 228 21.77 0.50 -7.88
C TYR A 228 22.80 1.48 -7.33
N GLU A 229 24.04 1.38 -7.79
CA GLU A 229 25.13 2.31 -7.49
C GLU A 229 25.49 3.09 -8.76
N LYS A 230 25.77 4.38 -8.60
CA LYS A 230 26.28 5.24 -9.67
C LYS A 230 27.79 5.06 -9.82
N LEU A 231 28.25 4.64 -10.99
CA LEU A 231 29.67 4.33 -11.21
C LEU A 231 30.55 5.55 -11.54
N ALA A 232 30.03 6.50 -12.34
CA ALA A 232 30.77 7.66 -12.84
C ALA A 232 29.84 8.80 -13.27
#